data_AF-E5A6S3-F1
#
_entry.id   AF-E5A6S3-F1
#
_cell.length_a   1.000
_cell.length_b   1.000
_cell.length_c   1.000
_cell.angle_alpha   90.00
_cell.angle_beta   90.00
_cell.angle_gamma   90.00
#
_symmetry.space_group_name_H-M   'P 1'
#
loop_
_entity.id
_entity.type
_entity.pdbx_description
1 polymer ?
#
loop_
_entity_poly.entity_id
_entity_poly.type
_entity_poly.pdbx_seq_one_letter_code
_entity_poly.pdbx_strand_id
1 'polypeptide(L)'
;MPDNTWFTPYKFPPSTCLSIGPSQSIVYEISDEAVVKLPFQYPVARSPPTDDTIEQMHMSLQSLALFKKESTFYDILAKNQHPNLAQRLQTKLPIVT
;
A
#
# COMPACT_ATOMS: atom_id res chain seq x y z
N MET A 1 -19.44 1.79 -16.46
CA MET A 1 -18.95 1.71 -15.08
C MET A 1 -18.12 2.94 -14.83
N PRO A 2 -18.29 3.67 -13.72
CA PRO A 2 -17.42 4.80 -13.43
C PRO A 2 -15.99 4.27 -13.36
N ASP A 3 -15.05 5.05 -13.90
CA ASP A 3 -13.64 4.71 -13.93
C ASP A 3 -13.16 4.60 -12.47
N ASN A 4 -13.07 3.36 -11.95
CA ASN A 4 -12.54 3.05 -10.61
C ASN A 4 -11.02 3.23 -10.59
N THR A 5 -10.53 4.33 -11.18
CA THR A 5 -9.12 4.62 -11.30
C THR A 5 -8.59 4.97 -9.92
N TRP A 6 -8.04 3.95 -9.28
CA TRP A 6 -7.20 4.01 -8.09
C TRP A 6 -6.18 5.13 -8.26
N PHE A 7 -6.36 6.23 -7.53
CA PHE A 7 -5.42 7.34 -7.59
C PHE A 7 -4.38 7.12 -6.48
N THR A 8 -3.23 6.56 -6.84
CA THR A 8 -2.06 6.67 -5.97
C THR A 8 -1.52 8.10 -6.14
N PRO A 9 -1.46 8.93 -5.09
CA PRO A 9 -0.87 10.26 -5.19
C PRO A 9 0.65 10.20 -5.42
N TYR A 10 1.23 9.01 -5.31
CA TYR A 10 2.65 8.77 -5.50
C TYR A 10 2.95 8.57 -6.99
N LYS A 11 3.64 9.55 -7.58
CA LYS A 11 4.31 9.36 -8.87
C LYS A 11 5.61 8.61 -8.61
N PHE A 12 5.60 7.30 -8.78
CA PHE A 12 6.84 6.54 -8.84
C PHE A 12 7.50 6.78 -10.22
N PRO A 13 8.84 6.89 -10.32
CA PRO A 13 9.57 6.83 -11.60
C PRO A 13 9.16 5.55 -12.34
N PRO A 14 9.39 5.39 -13.66
CA PRO A 14 8.74 4.34 -14.46
C PRO A 14 8.94 2.96 -13.85
N SER A 15 7.97 2.55 -13.05
CA SER A 15 8.00 1.40 -12.18
C SER A 15 6.91 0.48 -12.69
N THR A 16 7.29 -0.70 -13.15
CA THR A 16 6.34 -1.70 -13.61
C THR A 16 5.44 -2.07 -12.44
N CYS A 17 4.12 -1.96 -12.64
CA CYS A 17 3.16 -2.50 -11.68
C CYS A 17 3.23 -4.03 -11.74
N LEU A 18 3.71 -4.65 -10.67
CA LEU A 18 3.90 -6.10 -10.59
C LEU A 18 2.63 -6.83 -10.15
N SER A 19 1.79 -6.19 -9.34
CA SER A 19 0.58 -6.80 -8.82
C SER A 19 -0.45 -5.77 -8.35
N ILE A 20 -1.71 -6.06 -8.68
CA ILE A 20 -2.90 -5.48 -8.05
C ILE A 20 -3.58 -6.65 -7.34
N GLY A 21 -3.37 -6.75 -6.03
CA GLY A 21 -3.64 -7.98 -5.28
C GLY A 21 -4.88 -7.92 -4.38
N PRO A 22 -5.41 -9.08 -3.96
CA PRO A 22 -6.51 -9.17 -3.00
C PRO A 22 -6.16 -8.62 -1.61
N SER A 23 -4.88 -8.38 -1.33
CA SER A 23 -4.39 -7.77 -0.09
C SER A 23 -4.64 -6.27 0.01
N GLN A 24 -5.51 -5.70 -0.83
CA GLN A 24 -5.87 -4.28 -0.80
C GLN A 24 -4.63 -3.38 -1.00
N SER A 25 -3.76 -3.74 -1.94
CA SER A 25 -2.47 -3.07 -2.16
C SER A 25 -1.99 -3.20 -3.60
N ILE A 26 -1.19 -2.24 -4.04
CA ILE A 26 -0.45 -2.28 -5.32
C ILE A 26 1.03 -2.50 -5.02
N VAL A 27 1.68 -3.31 -5.85
CA VAL A 27 3.13 -3.53 -5.79
C VAL A 27 3.78 -2.99 -7.06
N TYR A 28 4.79 -2.13 -6.89
CA TYR A 28 5.60 -1.59 -7.96
C TYR A 28 7.05 -2.03 -7.83
N GLU A 29 7.67 -2.33 -8.95
CA GLU A 29 9.10 -2.55 -9.07
C GLU A 29 9.88 -1.24 -8.94
N ILE A 30 10.91 -1.19 -8.10
CA ILE A 30 11.82 -0.03 -8.03
C ILE A 30 13.19 -0.37 -8.63
N SER A 31 13.63 -1.63 -8.48
CA SER A 31 14.84 -2.21 -9.07
C SER A 31 14.72 -3.74 -9.09
N ASP A 32 15.70 -4.42 -9.68
CA ASP A 32 15.81 -5.89 -9.71
C ASP A 32 15.77 -6.55 -8.32
N GLU A 33 16.09 -5.80 -7.27
CA GLU A 33 16.20 -6.30 -5.88
C GLU A 33 15.13 -5.72 -4.95
N ALA A 34 14.34 -4.75 -5.39
CA ALA A 34 13.45 -4.00 -4.52
C ALA A 34 12.10 -3.68 -5.15
N VAL A 35 11.07 -3.86 -4.32
CA VAL A 35 9.69 -3.47 -4.65
C VAL A 35 9.15 -2.51 -3.60
N VAL A 36 8.20 -1.66 -3.98
CA VAL A 36 7.37 -0.91 -3.05
C VAL A 36 5.97 -1.48 -3.08
N LYS A 37 5.44 -1.76 -1.89
CA LYS A 37 4.03 -2.13 -1.70
C LYS A 37 3.29 -0.96 -1.06
N LEU A 38 2.25 -0.50 -1.72
CA LEU A 38 1.41 0.61 -1.27
C LEU A 38 0.00 0.08 -0.94
N PRO A 39 -0.62 0.48 0.19
CA PRO A 39 -2.02 0.20 0.41
C PRO A 39 -2.88 0.90 -0.65
N PHE A 40 -4.02 0.30 -1.00
CA PHE A 40 -5.02 0.96 -1.81
C PHE A 40 -5.51 2.24 -1.13
N GLN A 41 -5.48 3.33 -1.89
CA GLN A 41 -6.16 4.56 -1.53
C GLN A 41 -7.35 4.69 -2.47
N TYR A 42 -8.55 4.57 -1.94
CA TYR A 42 -9.76 4.81 -2.71
C TYR A 42 -10.01 6.32 -2.78
N PRO A 43 -10.49 6.85 -3.91
CA PRO A 43 -10.75 8.28 -4.04
C PRO A 43 -11.71 8.76 -2.95
N VAL A 44 -11.34 9.80 -2.21
CA VAL A 44 -12.26 10.52 -1.34
C VAL A 44 -12.67 11.79 -2.07
N ALA A 45 -13.89 11.82 -2.58
CA ALA A 45 -14.42 13.00 -3.25
C ALA A 45 -14.53 14.17 -2.27
N ARG A 46 -14.28 15.40 -2.75
CA ARG A 46 -14.48 16.64 -1.96
C ARG A 46 -15.94 17.07 -1.86
N SER A 47 -16.83 16.42 -2.63
CA SER A 47 -18.27 16.62 -2.58
C SER A 47 -18.86 16.03 -1.28
N PRO A 48 -20.09 16.40 -0.89
CA PRO A 48 -20.81 15.73 0.18
C PRO A 48 -20.78 14.20 -0.01
N PRO A 49 -20.62 13.40 1.06
CA PRO A 49 -20.51 11.95 0.94
C PRO A 49 -21.76 11.36 0.30
N THR A 50 -21.56 10.53 -0.72
CA THR A 50 -22.58 9.59 -1.22
C THR A 50 -22.34 8.22 -0.57
N ASP A 51 -23.29 7.30 -0.70
CA ASP A 51 -23.12 5.92 -0.21
C ASP A 51 -21.84 5.26 -0.78
N ASP A 52 -21.57 5.49 -2.08
CA ASP A 52 -20.34 5.01 -2.74
C ASP A 52 -19.07 5.60 -2.09
N THR A 53 -19.11 6.89 -1.74
CA THR A 53 -17.96 7.56 -1.09
C THR A 53 -17.73 7.02 0.32
N ILE A 54 -18.81 6.71 1.05
CA ILE A 54 -18.76 6.10 2.38
C ILE A 54 -18.17 4.68 2.27
N GLU A 55 -18.57 3.89 1.28
CA GLU A 55 -18.00 2.56 1.03
C GLU A 55 -16.50 2.64 0.73
N GLN A 56 -16.08 3.55 -0.15
CA GLN A 56 -14.68 3.80 -0.49
C GLN A 56 -13.83 4.22 0.73
N MET A 57 -14.39 5.03 1.63
CA MET A 57 -13.73 5.37 2.90
C MET A 57 -13.54 4.11 3.77
N HIS A 58 -14.57 3.26 3.90
CA HIS A 58 -14.46 2.01 4.65
C HIS A 58 -13.41 1.08 4.08
N MET A 59 -13.37 0.90 2.76
CA MET A 59 -12.36 0.07 2.09
C MET A 59 -10.94 0.62 2.30
N SER A 60 -10.77 1.95 2.24
CA SER A 60 -9.47 2.59 2.53
C SER A 60 -9.01 2.34 3.97
N LEU A 61 -9.91 2.43 4.95
CA LEU A 61 -9.59 2.13 6.34
C LEU A 61 -9.22 0.65 6.55
N GLN A 62 -9.93 -0.26 5.87
CA GLN A 62 -9.61 -1.69 5.90
C GLN A 62 -8.25 -1.98 5.28
N SER A 63 -7.94 -1.40 4.12
CA SER A 63 -6.63 -1.49 3.47
C SER A 63 -5.51 -1.02 4.41
N LEU A 64 -5.69 0.13 5.06
CA LEU A 64 -4.73 0.65 6.03
C LEU A 64 -4.53 -0.29 7.22
N ALA A 65 -5.60 -0.89 7.74
CA ALA A 65 -5.52 -1.83 8.86
C ALA A 65 -4.74 -3.11 8.47
N LEU A 66 -4.97 -3.63 7.27
CA LEU A 66 -4.23 -4.79 6.73
C LEU A 66 -2.75 -4.45 6.54
N PHE A 67 -2.46 -3.30 5.95
CA PHE A 67 -1.09 -2.82 5.76
C PHE A 67 -0.32 -2.66 7.08
N LYS A 68 -0.98 -2.17 8.14
CA LYS A 68 -0.38 -2.08 9.48
C LYS A 68 -0.05 -3.46 10.06
N LYS A 69 -0.96 -4.44 9.94
CA LYS A 69 -0.72 -5.82 10.40
C LYS A 69 0.46 -6.45 9.66
N GLU A 70 0.50 -6.30 8.34
CA GLU A 70 1.61 -6.79 7.51
C GLU A 70 2.93 -6.08 7.89
N SER A 71 2.90 -4.76 8.09
CA SER A 71 4.08 -4.01 8.53
C SER A 71 4.63 -4.54 9.85
N THR A 72 3.76 -4.82 10.84
CA THR A 72 4.18 -5.40 12.12
C THR A 72 4.84 -6.77 11.96
N PHE A 73 4.35 -7.62 11.05
CA PHE A 73 5.02 -8.89 10.73
C PHE A 73 6.45 -8.66 10.26
N TYR A 74 6.66 -7.73 9.32
CA TYR A 74 8.01 -7.41 8.83
C TYR A 74 8.89 -6.74 9.89
N ASP A 75 8.31 -5.95 10.80
CA ASP A 75 9.06 -5.35 11.92
C ASP A 75 9.57 -6.42 12.91
N ILE A 76 8.81 -7.51 13.10
CA ILE A 76 9.25 -8.69 13.88
C ILE A 76 10.30 -9.49 13.10
N LEU A 77 10.08 -9.70 11.79
CA LEU A 77 10.99 -10.43 10.91
C LEU A 77 12.36 -9.74 10.80
N ALA A 78 12.39 -8.40 10.83
CA ALA A 78 13.64 -7.64 10.83
C ALA A 78 14.54 -7.96 12.04
N LYS A 79 13.97 -8.41 13.17
CA LYS A 79 14.72 -8.86 14.35
C LYS A 79 15.15 -10.34 14.26
N ASN A 80 14.47 -11.13 13.42
CA ASN A 80 14.68 -12.57 13.25
C ASN A 80 14.74 -12.91 11.76
N GLN A 81 15.80 -12.46 11.09
CA GLN A 81 15.90 -12.57 9.63
C GLN A 81 15.89 -14.03 9.18
N HIS A 82 15.19 -14.29 8.06
CA HIS A 82 15.10 -15.63 7.48
C HIS A 82 15.39 -15.54 5.97
N PRO A 83 16.28 -16.38 5.41
CA PRO A 83 16.72 -16.26 4.02
C PRO A 83 15.61 -16.50 2.98
N ASN A 84 14.58 -17.27 3.34
CA ASN A 84 13.45 -17.58 2.45
C ASN A 84 12.24 -16.64 2.63
N LEU A 85 12.36 -15.60 3.45
CA LEU A 85 11.30 -14.61 3.65
C LEU A 85 11.79 -13.24 3.19
N ALA A 86 10.96 -12.58 2.38
CA ALA A 86 11.23 -11.21 1.95
C ALA A 86 11.44 -10.29 3.17
N GLN A 87 12.39 -9.36 3.06
CA GLN A 87 12.73 -8.43 4.13
C GLN A 87 12.24 -7.03 3.80
N ARG A 88 11.79 -6.30 4.82
CA ARG A 88 11.49 -4.88 4.66
C ARG A 88 12.80 -4.09 4.71
N LEU A 89 13.09 -3.37 3.64
CA LEU A 89 14.23 -2.45 3.59
C LEU A 89 14.05 -1.36 4.65
N GLN A 90 15.08 -1.16 5.50
CA GLN A 90 15.02 -0.12 6.52
C GLN A 90 15.19 1.26 5.87
N THR A 91 14.21 2.14 6.10
CA THR A 91 14.28 3.53 5.68
C THR A 91 15.06 4.34 6.72
N LYS A 92 16.06 5.13 6.30
CA LYS A 92 16.81 6.04 7.20
C LYS A 92 16.03 7.30 7.60
N LEU A 93 14.83 7.51 7.05
CA LEU A 93 14.00 8.67 7.36
C LEU A 93 13.06 8.34 8.53
N PRO A 94 13.02 9.17 9.58
CA PRO A 94 12.09 8.97 10.68
C PRO A 94 10.65 9.09 10.17
N ILE A 95 9.79 8.20 10.67
CA ILE A 95 8.34 8.37 10.53
C ILE A 95 7.99 9.62 11.34
N VAL A 96 7.64 10.71 10.66
CA VAL A 96 7.04 11.87 11.33
C VAL A 96 5.67 11.41 11.84
N THR A 97 5.60 11.16 13.15
CA THR A 97 4.37 10.88 13.89
C THR A 97 3.61 12.16 14.19
#